data_AF-A0AAW1Y5X8-F1
#
_entry.id   AF-A0AAW1Y5X8-F1
#
_cell.length_a   1.000
_cell.length_b   1.000
_cell.length_c   1.000
_cell.angle_alpha   90.00
_cell.angle_beta   90.00
_cell.angle_gamma   90.00
#
_symmetry.space_group_name_H-M   'P 1'
#
loop_
_entity.id
_entity.type
_entity.pdbx_description
1 polymer ?
#
loop_
_entity_poly.entity_id
_entity_poly.type
_entity_poly.pdbx_seq_one_letter_code
_entity_poly.pdbx_strand_id
1 'polypeptide(L)'
;MAERQIVMEGIRGDHYHHRSHHHGKKNVVVEDESSVGELMGVIETVGSYSGYRKAHRKECLSLVRRLKLLLPLLEEMRELDYSSQALSCLANLNKALASAKKLLKNCSCGSKIYLTLESEAVMGKFDAVHDKLSQALDDIPYVELGISIEVKEQVQLMRMQLKRAKRRADTQDIELAMDLMVVFSKKNDDRNADSAILERLANKLELHTIADLKEETVAVRKLAKKRSARQNAESIQQVTDLLGRFKENAGIYEDFLLDGPVSTRSLRRCRSLLIPNEFLCPIALEIMTDPVIVATGQTYERASIQKWLGFNHHTCPKTGQRLDHLSLAPNFALKNLIMQWCEKNNFELPKKDPCAFSDGSSAEILEEISCLVHDLSSCQLDVLKEAIFKIRMLSKENPENRVLIANGGGIPQLIKLLSYPDSKIQEHTVTALLNLSIDEANKRLIATEGSIPAIIEILQHGTDEARENSAAALFRLINDR
;
A
#
# COMPACT_ATOMS: atom_id res chain seq x y z
N MET A 1 -14.07 52.80 -59.14
CA MET A 1 -15.12 52.95 -60.16
C MET A 1 -14.91 51.81 -61.16
N ALA A 2 -15.63 50.68 -61.03
CA ALA A 2 -16.93 50.43 -61.70
C ALA A 2 -16.74 50.49 -63.23
N GLU A 3 -17.05 49.49 -64.06
CA GLU A 3 -18.03 48.40 -64.01
C GLU A 3 -17.90 47.52 -65.28
N ARG A 4 -18.30 46.22 -65.18
CA ARG A 4 -19.06 45.39 -66.20
C ARG A 4 -18.34 44.97 -67.51
N GLN A 5 -18.59 43.82 -68.17
CA GLN A 5 -19.46 42.65 -67.99
C GLN A 5 -19.01 41.47 -68.91
N ILE A 6 -18.89 40.27 -68.34
CA ILE A 6 -19.35 38.91 -68.77
C ILE A 6 -19.59 38.61 -70.29
N VAL A 7 -19.08 37.46 -70.80
CA VAL A 7 -19.83 36.27 -71.36
C VAL A 7 -19.11 35.51 -72.52
N MET A 8 -18.95 34.18 -72.31
CA MET A 8 -18.91 32.99 -73.23
C MET A 8 -17.72 32.66 -74.15
N GLU A 9 -17.17 31.45 -73.92
CA GLU A 9 -16.99 30.30 -74.85
C GLU A 9 -16.36 29.15 -74.01
N GLY A 10 -16.65 27.83 -74.10
CA GLY A 10 -17.34 27.03 -75.10
C GLY A 10 -16.59 25.72 -75.40
N ILE A 11 -16.46 24.79 -74.42
CA ILE A 11 -16.65 23.31 -74.53
C ILE A 11 -15.81 22.43 -75.53
N ARG A 12 -15.21 21.33 -74.97
CA ARG A 12 -14.82 19.98 -75.53
C ARG A 12 -13.68 19.96 -76.59
N GLY A 13 -12.74 19.01 -76.61
CA GLY A 13 -12.59 17.66 -76.05
C GLY A 13 -12.12 16.73 -77.18
N ASP A 14 -10.98 16.03 -77.04
CA ASP A 14 -10.82 14.60 -77.37
C ASP A 14 -9.36 14.10 -77.42
N HIS A 15 -9.26 12.82 -77.04
CA HIS A 15 -8.12 11.93 -76.84
C HIS A 15 -7.37 11.54 -78.14
N TYR A 16 -6.08 11.13 -78.04
CA TYR A 16 -5.62 9.72 -78.11
C TYR A 16 -4.08 9.57 -78.34
N HIS A 17 -3.48 8.71 -77.49
CA HIS A 17 -2.37 7.74 -77.69
C HIS A 17 -0.97 8.15 -78.23
N HIS A 18 0.10 7.79 -77.49
CA HIS A 18 0.84 6.51 -77.67
C HIS A 18 2.02 6.29 -76.69
N ARG A 19 2.20 5.02 -76.24
CA ARG A 19 3.44 4.23 -75.90
C ARG A 19 4.53 4.87 -75.04
N SER A 20 5.31 4.21 -74.18
CA SER A 20 5.46 2.87 -73.58
C SER A 20 6.72 2.99 -72.70
N HIS A 21 6.77 2.42 -71.49
CA HIS A 21 7.94 1.69 -70.97
C HIS A 21 7.73 1.17 -69.53
N HIS A 22 8.08 -0.11 -69.34
CA HIS A 22 8.33 -0.81 -68.08
C HIS A 22 9.15 0.01 -67.06
N HIS A 23 8.77 -0.03 -65.78
CA HIS A 23 9.61 -0.52 -64.66
C HIS A 23 8.91 -0.32 -63.30
N GLY A 24 9.01 -1.32 -62.42
CA GLY A 24 8.99 -1.08 -60.97
C GLY A 24 7.77 -1.60 -60.18
N LYS A 25 7.67 -2.91 -60.01
CA LYS A 25 7.08 -3.49 -58.78
C LYS A 25 7.98 -3.11 -57.59
N LYS A 26 7.72 -1.99 -56.92
CA LYS A 26 8.25 -1.65 -55.58
C LYS A 26 7.27 -0.68 -54.93
N ASN A 27 6.45 -1.17 -53.99
CA ASN A 27 5.83 -0.42 -52.88
C ASN A 27 4.61 -1.15 -52.28
N VAL A 28 4.79 -2.36 -51.76
CA VAL A 28 3.76 -3.00 -50.89
C VAL A 28 4.37 -3.62 -49.62
N VAL A 29 5.64 -4.03 -49.64
CA VAL A 29 6.30 -4.73 -48.52
C VAL A 29 6.45 -3.89 -47.23
N VAL A 30 6.36 -2.56 -47.29
CA VAL A 30 6.70 -1.68 -46.13
C VAL A 30 5.55 -1.55 -45.10
N GLU A 31 4.30 -1.85 -45.45
CA GLU A 31 3.17 -1.79 -44.50
C GLU A 31 2.97 -3.10 -43.71
N ASP A 32 3.50 -4.21 -44.22
CA ASP A 32 3.23 -5.56 -43.73
C ASP A 32 4.13 -5.96 -42.54
N GLU A 33 5.42 -5.59 -42.55
CA GLU A 33 6.31 -5.71 -41.38
C GLU A 33 5.83 -4.84 -40.19
N SER A 34 5.16 -3.72 -40.48
CA SER A 34 4.60 -2.81 -39.45
C SER A 34 3.52 -3.50 -38.62
N SER A 35 2.69 -4.34 -39.25
CA SER A 35 1.53 -4.96 -38.60
C SER A 35 1.92 -5.99 -37.55
N VAL A 36 2.92 -6.84 -37.82
CA VAL A 36 3.40 -7.84 -36.84
C VAL A 36 4.27 -7.18 -35.75
N GLY A 37 5.09 -6.18 -36.13
CA GLY A 37 5.82 -5.36 -35.16
C GLY A 37 4.89 -4.67 -34.15
N GLU A 38 3.76 -4.15 -34.59
CA GLU A 38 2.73 -3.58 -33.72
C GLU A 38 2.14 -4.60 -32.73
N LEU A 39 1.87 -5.83 -33.17
CA LEU A 39 1.35 -6.91 -32.29
C LEU A 39 2.36 -7.25 -31.19
N MET A 40 3.64 -7.38 -31.55
CA MET A 40 4.72 -7.64 -30.60
C MET A 40 4.90 -6.46 -29.63
N GLY A 41 4.87 -5.23 -30.14
CA GLY A 41 4.91 -4.02 -29.31
C GLY A 41 3.71 -3.92 -28.35
N VAL A 42 2.53 -4.42 -28.74
CA VAL A 42 1.40 -4.57 -27.82
C VAL A 42 1.75 -5.55 -26.71
N ILE A 43 2.25 -6.75 -27.01
CA ILE A 43 2.62 -7.78 -26.02
C ILE A 43 3.69 -7.26 -25.05
N GLU A 44 4.71 -6.57 -25.55
CA GLU A 44 5.72 -5.92 -24.72
C GLU A 44 5.12 -4.84 -23.82
N THR A 45 4.23 -3.99 -24.36
CA THR A 45 3.54 -2.97 -23.58
C THR A 45 2.78 -3.60 -22.41
N VAL A 46 1.98 -4.65 -22.65
CA VAL A 46 1.27 -5.33 -21.55
C VAL A 46 2.21 -6.09 -20.62
N GLY A 47 3.35 -6.57 -21.12
CA GLY A 47 4.41 -7.16 -20.31
C GLY A 47 5.09 -6.17 -19.36
N SER A 48 5.10 -4.88 -19.70
CA SER A 48 5.65 -3.80 -18.86
C SER A 48 4.71 -3.36 -17.73
N TYR A 49 3.43 -3.74 -17.79
CA TYR A 49 2.48 -3.37 -16.75
C TYR A 49 2.82 -4.08 -15.44
N SER A 50 2.93 -3.29 -14.38
CA SER A 50 3.19 -3.74 -13.02
C SER A 50 2.08 -3.24 -12.08
N GLY A 51 2.05 -3.74 -10.84
CA GLY A 51 1.10 -3.25 -9.84
C GLY A 51 -0.37 -3.57 -10.09
N TYR A 52 -0.67 -4.72 -10.72
CA TYR A 52 -2.07 -5.16 -10.91
C TYR A 52 -2.84 -5.19 -9.60
N ARG A 53 -4.07 -4.65 -9.63
CA ARG A 53 -4.94 -4.58 -8.46
C ARG A 53 -5.25 -5.99 -7.96
N LYS A 54 -5.30 -6.15 -6.63
CA LYS A 54 -5.41 -7.44 -5.95
C LYS A 54 -6.57 -8.31 -6.46
N ALA A 55 -7.75 -7.71 -6.65
CA ALA A 55 -8.98 -8.41 -7.08
C ALA A 55 -8.84 -9.23 -8.37
N HIS A 56 -7.98 -8.84 -9.31
CA HIS A 56 -7.84 -9.52 -10.61
C HIS A 56 -6.37 -9.81 -10.97
N ARG A 57 -5.49 -9.81 -9.96
CA ARG A 57 -4.03 -9.87 -10.17
C ARG A 57 -3.62 -11.17 -10.85
N LYS A 58 -4.23 -12.28 -10.45
CA LYS A 58 -3.94 -13.63 -10.96
C LYS A 58 -4.36 -13.78 -12.42
N GLU A 59 -5.54 -13.29 -12.76
CA GLU A 59 -6.14 -13.29 -14.10
C GLU A 59 -5.30 -12.44 -15.04
N CYS A 60 -4.88 -11.25 -14.58
CA CYS A 60 -3.99 -10.36 -15.33
C CYS A 60 -2.66 -11.03 -15.63
N LEU A 61 -1.98 -11.56 -14.61
CA LEU A 61 -0.68 -12.23 -14.78
C LEU A 61 -0.79 -13.47 -15.67
N SER A 62 -1.88 -14.23 -15.52
CA SER A 62 -2.18 -15.39 -16.36
C SER A 62 -2.37 -15.01 -17.83
N LEU A 63 -3.14 -13.95 -18.10
CA LEU A 63 -3.34 -13.44 -19.45
C LEU A 63 -2.02 -12.93 -20.04
N VAL A 64 -1.23 -12.12 -19.32
CA VAL A 64 0.08 -11.63 -19.78
C VAL A 64 1.02 -12.78 -20.13
N ARG A 65 1.10 -13.81 -19.28
CA ARG A 65 1.94 -15.00 -19.55
C ARG A 65 1.51 -15.68 -20.84
N ARG A 66 0.21 -15.84 -21.08
CA ARG A 66 -0.32 -16.43 -22.31
C ARG A 66 -0.03 -15.57 -23.53
N LEU A 67 -0.20 -14.25 -23.44
CA LEU A 67 0.13 -13.34 -24.54
C LEU A 67 1.61 -13.43 -24.94
N LYS A 68 2.53 -13.62 -23.97
CA LYS A 68 3.95 -13.83 -24.27
C LYS A 68 4.24 -15.13 -25.03
N LEU A 69 3.39 -16.16 -24.91
CA LEU A 69 3.52 -17.39 -25.69
C LEU A 69 3.22 -17.21 -27.18
N LEU A 70 2.67 -16.06 -27.58
CA LEU A 70 2.45 -15.72 -28.98
C LEU A 70 3.68 -15.12 -29.67
N LEU A 71 4.74 -14.77 -28.92
CA LEU A 71 5.95 -14.18 -29.52
C LEU A 71 6.61 -15.09 -30.56
N PRO A 72 6.82 -16.41 -30.33
CA PRO A 72 7.39 -17.29 -31.35
C PRO A 72 6.53 -17.37 -32.62
N LEU A 73 5.20 -17.38 -32.47
CA LEU A 73 4.27 -17.34 -33.61
C LEU A 73 4.44 -16.05 -34.42
N LEU A 74 4.53 -14.90 -33.74
CA LEU A 74 4.69 -13.61 -34.40
C LEU A 74 6.07 -13.47 -35.06
N GLU A 75 7.11 -14.08 -34.49
CA GLU A 75 8.45 -14.13 -35.09
C GLU A 75 8.44 -14.95 -36.38
N GLU A 76 7.84 -16.14 -36.40
CA GLU A 76 7.70 -16.94 -37.63
C GLU A 76 6.82 -16.24 -38.67
N MET A 77 5.78 -15.53 -38.23
CA MET A 77 4.93 -14.77 -39.13
C MET A 77 5.62 -13.55 -39.74
N ARG A 78 6.69 -13.00 -39.13
CA ARG A 78 7.39 -11.79 -39.60
C ARG A 78 8.10 -12.00 -40.94
N GLU A 79 8.57 -13.22 -41.21
CA GLU A 79 9.39 -13.55 -42.37
C GLU A 79 8.57 -14.00 -43.60
N LEU A 80 7.24 -13.81 -43.57
CA LEU A 80 6.32 -14.34 -44.60
C LEU A 80 5.69 -13.25 -45.46
N ASP A 81 5.53 -13.53 -46.75
CA ASP A 81 4.70 -12.74 -47.67
C ASP A 81 3.21 -13.02 -47.39
N TYR A 82 2.46 -12.02 -46.93
CA TYR A 82 1.07 -12.23 -46.50
C TYR A 82 0.09 -12.31 -47.68
N SER A 83 -0.79 -13.32 -47.64
CA SER A 83 -2.01 -13.36 -48.44
C SER A 83 -3.08 -12.42 -47.86
N SER A 84 -4.08 -12.03 -48.67
CA SER A 84 -5.20 -11.19 -48.20
C SER A 84 -5.98 -11.82 -47.04
N GLN A 85 -6.01 -13.16 -46.96
CA GLN A 85 -6.60 -13.90 -45.86
C GLN A 85 -5.75 -13.83 -44.59
N ALA A 86 -4.41 -13.92 -44.70
CA ALA A 86 -3.49 -13.76 -43.57
C ALA A 86 -3.57 -12.36 -42.95
N LEU A 87 -3.72 -11.31 -43.78
CA LEU A 87 -3.92 -9.93 -43.32
C LEU A 87 -5.22 -9.76 -42.51
N SER A 88 -6.30 -10.42 -42.92
CA SER A 88 -7.56 -10.42 -42.17
C SER A 88 -7.41 -11.07 -40.79
N CYS A 89 -6.69 -12.19 -40.71
CA CYS A 89 -6.43 -12.90 -39.46
C CYS A 89 -5.54 -12.07 -38.52
N LEU A 90 -4.48 -11.44 -39.04
CA LEU A 90 -3.65 -10.49 -38.30
C LEU A 90 -4.45 -9.31 -37.76
N ALA A 91 -5.39 -8.75 -38.55
CA ALA A 91 -6.26 -7.68 -38.10
C ALA A 91 -7.20 -8.14 -36.96
N ASN A 92 -7.71 -9.38 -37.00
CA ASN A 92 -8.52 -9.95 -35.92
C ASN A 92 -7.69 -10.18 -34.64
N LEU A 93 -6.45 -10.68 -34.79
CA LEU A 93 -5.52 -10.81 -33.69
C LEU A 93 -5.16 -9.46 -33.07
N ASN A 94 -4.97 -8.41 -33.89
CA ASN A 94 -4.74 -7.05 -33.42
C ASN A 94 -5.91 -6.54 -32.58
N LYS A 95 -7.15 -6.71 -33.06
CA LYS A 95 -8.36 -6.35 -32.29
C LYS A 95 -8.45 -7.10 -30.96
N ALA A 96 -8.07 -8.37 -30.92
CA ALA A 96 -8.06 -9.18 -29.71
C ALA A 96 -6.97 -8.70 -28.72
N LEU A 97 -5.75 -8.48 -29.20
CA LEU A 97 -4.63 -7.94 -28.39
C LEU A 97 -4.91 -6.52 -27.89
N ALA A 98 -5.50 -5.65 -28.72
CA ALA A 98 -5.92 -4.31 -28.31
C ALA A 98 -7.00 -4.37 -27.21
N SER A 99 -7.94 -5.32 -27.30
CA SER A 99 -8.94 -5.57 -26.26
C SER A 99 -8.28 -6.04 -24.96
N ALA A 100 -7.31 -6.97 -25.04
CA ALA A 100 -6.53 -7.44 -23.91
C ALA A 100 -5.71 -6.32 -23.26
N LYS A 101 -5.01 -5.51 -24.06
CA LYS A 101 -4.24 -4.34 -23.62
C LYS A 101 -5.11 -3.34 -22.87
N LYS A 102 -6.31 -3.03 -23.39
CA LYS A 102 -7.26 -2.13 -22.73
C LYS A 102 -7.73 -2.68 -21.39
N LEU A 103 -8.03 -3.98 -21.31
CA LEU A 103 -8.45 -4.65 -20.08
C LEU A 103 -7.33 -4.62 -19.04
N LEU A 104 -6.14 -5.10 -19.40
CA LEU A 104 -4.98 -5.15 -18.52
C LEU A 104 -4.55 -3.75 -18.05
N LYS A 105 -4.62 -2.73 -18.91
CA LYS A 105 -4.37 -1.34 -18.53
C LYS A 105 -5.37 -0.89 -17.44
N ASN A 106 -6.66 -1.17 -17.62
CA ASN A 106 -7.65 -0.85 -16.60
C ASN A 106 -7.39 -1.61 -15.29
N CYS A 107 -6.92 -2.85 -15.33
CA CYS A 107 -6.59 -3.61 -14.11
C CYS A 107 -5.27 -3.17 -13.45
N SER A 108 -4.40 -2.46 -14.16
CA SER A 108 -3.16 -1.90 -13.60
C SER A 108 -3.38 -0.55 -12.92
N CYS A 109 -4.09 0.37 -13.56
CA CYS A 109 -4.22 1.77 -13.11
C CYS A 109 -5.67 2.19 -12.80
N GLY A 110 -6.63 1.24 -12.84
CA GLY A 110 -8.03 1.48 -12.51
C GLY A 110 -8.27 1.61 -11.00
N SER A 111 -9.48 2.03 -10.65
CA SER A 111 -9.91 2.13 -9.25
C SER A 111 -9.98 0.75 -8.63
N LYS A 112 -9.31 0.58 -7.48
CA LYS A 112 -9.31 -0.66 -6.70
C LYS A 112 -10.73 -0.99 -6.22
N ILE A 113 -11.46 0.03 -5.76
CA ILE A 113 -12.85 -0.12 -5.28
C ILE A 113 -13.76 -0.56 -6.44
N TYR A 114 -13.71 0.16 -7.57
CA TYR A 114 -14.57 -0.13 -8.72
C TYR A 114 -14.32 -1.51 -9.31
N LEU A 115 -13.05 -1.91 -9.48
CA LEU A 115 -12.72 -3.24 -10.03
C LEU A 115 -13.17 -4.39 -9.13
N THR A 116 -13.27 -4.13 -7.83
CA THR A 116 -13.75 -5.12 -6.86
C THR A 116 -15.28 -5.16 -6.85
N LEU A 117 -15.94 -4.00 -6.84
CA LEU A 117 -17.41 -3.90 -6.91
C LEU A 117 -17.97 -4.53 -8.19
N GLU A 118 -17.32 -4.29 -9.32
CA GLU A 118 -17.73 -4.78 -10.64
C GLU A 118 -16.97 -6.05 -11.05
N SER A 119 -16.59 -6.89 -10.09
CA SER A 119 -15.77 -8.07 -10.34
C SER A 119 -16.39 -8.99 -11.41
N GLU A 120 -17.69 -9.26 -11.34
CA GLU A 120 -18.41 -10.07 -12.33
C GLU A 120 -18.35 -9.47 -13.74
N ALA A 121 -18.60 -8.17 -13.87
CA ALA A 121 -18.53 -7.47 -15.15
C ALA A 121 -17.08 -7.39 -15.70
N VAL A 122 -16.07 -7.37 -14.83
CA VAL A 122 -14.65 -7.46 -15.21
C VAL A 122 -14.30 -8.87 -15.69
N MET A 123 -14.79 -9.92 -15.00
CA MET A 123 -14.61 -11.31 -15.42
C MET A 123 -15.28 -11.61 -16.76
N GLY A 124 -16.48 -11.07 -17.01
CA GLY A 124 -17.11 -11.14 -18.32
C GLY A 124 -16.27 -10.51 -19.43
N LYS A 125 -15.47 -9.48 -19.13
CA LYS A 125 -14.52 -8.90 -20.09
C LYS A 125 -13.30 -9.80 -20.32
N PHE A 126 -12.80 -10.49 -19.29
CA PHE A 126 -11.76 -11.50 -19.45
C PHE A 126 -12.23 -12.63 -20.36
N ASP A 127 -13.44 -13.14 -20.15
CA ASP A 127 -14.03 -14.16 -21.00
C ASP A 127 -14.17 -13.67 -22.45
N ALA A 128 -14.68 -12.46 -22.67
CA ALA A 128 -14.78 -11.89 -24.01
C ALA A 128 -13.40 -11.72 -24.69
N VAL A 129 -12.34 -11.42 -23.93
CA VAL A 129 -10.97 -11.36 -24.46
C VAL A 129 -10.44 -12.76 -24.77
N HIS A 130 -10.66 -13.74 -23.90
CA HIS A 130 -10.26 -15.12 -24.13
C HIS A 130 -10.94 -15.70 -25.38
N ASP A 131 -12.23 -15.44 -25.58
CA ASP A 131 -12.99 -15.89 -26.74
C ASP A 131 -12.47 -15.22 -28.02
N LYS A 132 -12.23 -13.90 -28.00
CA LYS A 132 -11.64 -13.18 -29.14
C LYS A 132 -10.25 -13.69 -29.51
N LEU A 133 -9.40 -13.95 -28.52
CA LEU A 133 -8.06 -14.51 -28.74
C LEU A 133 -8.15 -15.93 -29.31
N SER A 134 -9.03 -16.77 -28.75
CA SER A 134 -9.22 -18.13 -29.26
C SER A 134 -9.72 -18.11 -30.70
N GLN A 135 -10.68 -17.26 -31.04
CA GLN A 135 -11.23 -17.14 -32.39
C GLN A 135 -10.17 -16.62 -33.37
N ALA A 136 -9.45 -15.54 -33.02
CA ALA A 136 -8.41 -14.98 -33.87
C ALA A 136 -7.29 -15.99 -34.17
N LEU A 137 -6.95 -16.85 -33.21
CA LEU A 137 -5.96 -17.92 -33.39
C LEU A 137 -6.52 -19.15 -34.12
N ASP A 138 -7.84 -19.39 -34.06
CA ASP A 138 -8.51 -20.41 -34.86
C ASP A 138 -8.49 -20.08 -36.35
N ASP A 139 -8.64 -18.80 -36.67
CA ASP A 139 -8.74 -18.32 -38.04
C ASP A 139 -7.38 -18.30 -38.78
N ILE A 140 -6.25 -18.54 -38.08
CA ILE A 140 -4.91 -18.50 -38.69
C ILE A 140 -4.70 -19.72 -39.60
N PRO A 141 -4.35 -19.54 -40.89
CA PRO A 141 -4.07 -20.65 -41.79
C PRO A 141 -2.62 -21.17 -41.59
N TYR A 142 -2.38 -21.89 -40.48
CA TYR A 142 -1.04 -22.37 -40.08
C TYR A 142 -0.28 -23.14 -41.17
N VAL A 143 -1.00 -23.91 -41.99
CA VAL A 143 -0.39 -24.73 -43.06
C VAL A 143 0.07 -23.87 -44.23
N GLU A 144 -0.73 -22.88 -44.61
CA GLU A 144 -0.41 -21.96 -45.72
C GLU A 144 0.73 -21.01 -45.36
N LEU A 145 0.81 -20.63 -44.08
CA LEU A 145 1.86 -19.77 -43.54
C LEU A 145 3.16 -20.53 -43.21
N GLY A 146 3.20 -21.86 -43.37
CA GLY A 146 4.42 -22.63 -43.09
C GLY A 146 4.89 -22.57 -41.63
N ILE A 147 3.97 -22.34 -40.68
CA ILE A 147 4.29 -22.27 -39.26
C ILE A 147 4.76 -23.63 -38.75
N SER A 148 5.80 -23.63 -37.92
CA SER A 148 6.38 -24.85 -37.36
C SER A 148 5.36 -25.64 -36.53
N ILE A 149 5.52 -26.97 -36.51
CA ILE A 149 4.62 -27.86 -35.79
C ILE A 149 4.69 -27.57 -34.29
N GLU A 150 5.89 -27.26 -33.79
CA GLU A 150 6.16 -26.89 -32.40
C GLU A 150 5.38 -25.63 -32.00
N VAL A 151 5.44 -24.57 -32.79
CA VAL A 151 4.70 -23.32 -32.52
C VAL A 151 3.19 -23.55 -32.63
N LYS A 152 2.74 -24.33 -33.62
CA LYS A 152 1.33 -24.70 -33.77
C LYS A 152 0.80 -25.45 -32.53
N GLU A 153 1.54 -26.44 -32.04
CA GLU A 153 1.19 -27.19 -30.83
C GLU A 153 1.15 -26.29 -29.59
N GLN A 154 2.12 -25.39 -29.45
CA GLN A 154 2.15 -24.41 -28.36
C GLN A 154 0.92 -23.50 -28.36
N VAL A 155 0.53 -22.98 -29.54
CA VAL A 155 -0.67 -22.15 -29.69
C VAL A 155 -1.94 -22.95 -29.37
N GLN A 156 -2.00 -24.22 -29.79
CA GLN A 156 -3.14 -25.09 -29.51
C GLN A 156 -3.28 -25.42 -28.01
N LEU A 157 -2.16 -25.67 -27.32
CA LEU A 157 -2.13 -25.81 -25.87
C LEU A 157 -2.60 -24.54 -25.16
N MET A 158 -2.12 -23.37 -25.59
CA MET A 158 -2.56 -22.09 -25.03
C MET A 158 -4.08 -21.89 -25.21
N ARG A 159 -4.62 -22.22 -26.39
CA ARG A 159 -6.06 -22.13 -26.67
C ARG A 159 -6.88 -23.04 -25.77
N MET A 160 -6.44 -24.28 -25.54
CA MET A 160 -7.08 -25.17 -24.58
C MET A 160 -7.07 -24.59 -23.16
N GLN A 161 -5.99 -23.95 -22.75
CA GLN A 161 -5.89 -23.30 -21.44
C GLN A 161 -6.79 -22.05 -21.33
N LEU A 162 -6.93 -21.26 -22.40
CA LEU A 162 -7.85 -20.12 -22.45
C LEU A 162 -9.30 -20.57 -22.23
N LYS A 163 -9.73 -21.66 -22.90
CA LYS A 163 -11.08 -22.23 -22.72
C LYS A 163 -11.32 -22.80 -21.31
N ARG A 164 -10.30 -23.42 -20.70
CA ARG A 164 -10.40 -23.98 -19.32
C ARG A 164 -10.44 -22.91 -18.23
N ALA A 165 -9.83 -21.75 -18.46
CA ALA A 165 -9.75 -20.67 -17.47
C ALA A 165 -11.12 -20.07 -17.09
N LYS A 166 -12.15 -20.25 -17.93
CA LYS A 166 -13.52 -19.75 -17.77
C LYS A 166 -14.27 -20.25 -16.50
N ARG A 167 -13.77 -21.27 -15.79
CA ARG A 167 -14.56 -22.01 -14.78
C ARG A 167 -14.14 -21.85 -13.32
N ARG A 168 -13.18 -20.98 -12.98
CA ARG A 168 -12.68 -20.86 -11.60
C ARG A 168 -12.91 -19.44 -11.07
N ALA A 169 -13.99 -19.24 -10.33
CA ALA A 169 -14.10 -18.10 -9.40
C ALA A 169 -13.35 -18.45 -8.11
N ASP A 170 -12.55 -17.53 -7.59
CA ASP A 170 -11.73 -17.73 -6.38
C ASP A 170 -12.59 -17.54 -5.12
N THR A 171 -12.25 -18.24 -4.03
CA THR A 171 -12.99 -18.17 -2.76
C THR A 171 -12.74 -16.86 -2.00
N GLN A 172 -11.62 -16.18 -2.27
CA GLN A 172 -11.28 -14.89 -1.62
C GLN A 172 -12.14 -13.72 -2.15
N ASP A 173 -12.66 -13.84 -3.37
CA ASP A 173 -13.53 -12.83 -3.96
C ASP A 173 -14.90 -12.77 -3.26
N ILE A 174 -15.32 -13.90 -2.66
CA ILE A 174 -16.60 -14.03 -1.96
C ILE A 174 -16.61 -13.20 -0.67
N GLU A 175 -15.56 -13.28 0.17
CA GLU A 175 -15.50 -12.51 1.41
C GLU A 175 -15.39 -10.99 1.17
N LEU A 176 -14.62 -10.57 0.17
CA LEU A 176 -14.47 -9.15 -0.17
C LEU A 176 -15.76 -8.59 -0.79
N ALA A 177 -16.47 -9.39 -1.61
CA ALA A 177 -17.78 -9.04 -2.12
C ALA A 177 -18.83 -8.96 -0.99
N MET A 178 -18.80 -9.88 -0.02
CA MET A 178 -19.66 -9.84 1.16
C MET A 178 -19.42 -8.59 2.01
N ASP A 179 -18.15 -8.25 2.27
CA ASP A 179 -17.80 -7.03 3.02
C ASP A 179 -18.29 -5.75 2.31
N LEU A 180 -18.11 -5.67 0.98
CA LEU A 180 -18.65 -4.55 0.18
C LEU A 180 -20.19 -4.53 0.21
N MET A 181 -20.84 -5.68 0.08
CA MET A 181 -22.31 -5.79 0.12
C MET A 181 -22.86 -5.33 1.48
N VAL A 182 -22.21 -5.67 2.59
CA VAL A 182 -22.59 -5.22 3.94
C VAL A 182 -22.47 -3.69 4.06
N VAL A 183 -21.40 -3.10 3.52
CA VAL A 183 -21.17 -1.65 3.56
C VAL A 183 -22.17 -0.87 2.71
N PHE A 184 -22.61 -1.42 1.58
CA PHE A 184 -23.64 -0.80 0.73
C PHE A 184 -25.08 -1.09 1.19
N SER A 185 -25.31 -2.12 2.01
CA SER A 185 -26.64 -2.50 2.50
C SER A 185 -27.07 -1.74 3.77
N LYS A 186 -26.14 -1.25 4.59
CA LYS A 186 -26.45 -0.49 5.80
C LYS A 186 -26.76 0.98 5.47
N LYS A 187 -28.05 1.32 5.38
CA LYS A 187 -28.51 2.69 5.69
C LYS A 187 -28.35 2.88 7.20
N ASN A 188 -27.43 3.76 7.61
CA ASN A 188 -27.30 4.41 8.92
C ASN A 188 -27.89 3.64 10.12
N ASP A 189 -27.04 3.06 10.99
CA ASP A 189 -27.28 3.15 12.46
C ASP A 189 -26.20 2.57 13.40
N ASP A 190 -25.04 2.08 12.94
CA ASP A 190 -23.99 1.62 13.87
C ASP A 190 -22.57 2.12 13.48
N ARG A 191 -22.18 3.29 14.01
CA ARG A 191 -20.90 3.95 13.70
C ARG A 191 -19.66 3.11 14.05
N ASN A 192 -19.73 2.24 15.06
CA ASN A 192 -18.59 1.45 15.51
C ASN A 192 -18.39 0.16 14.68
N ALA A 193 -19.47 -0.49 14.24
CA ALA A 193 -19.38 -1.65 13.35
C ALA A 193 -18.89 -1.23 11.94
N ASP A 194 -19.20 -0.01 11.52
CA ASP A 194 -18.79 0.52 10.23
C ASP A 194 -17.30 0.85 10.17
N SER A 195 -16.69 1.35 11.25
CA SER A 195 -15.25 1.67 11.27
C SER A 195 -14.36 0.43 11.12
N ALA A 196 -14.66 -0.67 11.84
CA ALA A 196 -13.89 -1.91 11.75
C ALA A 196 -14.03 -2.59 10.36
N ILE A 197 -15.22 -2.54 9.75
CA ILE A 197 -15.44 -3.07 8.39
C ILE A 197 -14.72 -2.19 7.36
N LEU A 198 -14.76 -0.86 7.51
CA LEU A 198 -14.03 0.07 6.65
C LEU A 198 -12.51 -0.12 6.76
N GLU A 199 -11.98 -0.34 7.96
CA GLU A 199 -10.56 -0.65 8.16
C GLU A 199 -10.17 -1.98 7.51
N ARG A 200 -10.99 -3.03 7.69
CA ARG A 200 -10.79 -4.32 7.01
C ARG A 200 -10.81 -4.17 5.49
N LEU A 201 -11.75 -3.39 4.94
CA LEU A 201 -11.83 -3.11 3.51
C LEU A 201 -10.64 -2.28 3.01
N ALA A 202 -10.23 -1.24 3.74
CA ALA A 202 -9.06 -0.43 3.40
C ALA A 202 -7.79 -1.29 3.37
N ASN A 203 -7.62 -2.19 4.34
CA ASN A 203 -6.52 -3.15 4.36
C ASN A 203 -6.60 -4.16 3.20
N LYS A 204 -7.79 -4.75 2.94
CA LYS A 204 -7.99 -5.69 1.83
C LYS A 204 -7.76 -5.04 0.46
N LEU A 205 -8.14 -3.76 0.29
CA LEU A 205 -7.98 -2.97 -0.93
C LEU A 205 -6.62 -2.27 -1.04
N GLU A 206 -5.73 -2.43 -0.06
CA GLU A 206 -4.43 -1.74 -0.02
C GLU A 206 -4.61 -0.20 -0.11
N LEU A 207 -5.57 0.37 0.63
CA LEU A 207 -5.89 1.80 0.72
C LEU A 207 -5.59 2.35 2.12
N HIS A 208 -4.39 2.09 2.62
CA HIS A 208 -3.99 2.39 4.00
C HIS A 208 -3.25 3.73 4.12
N THR A 209 -2.72 4.27 3.01
CA THR A 209 -2.02 5.56 3.01
C THR A 209 -2.81 6.66 2.31
N ILE A 210 -2.50 7.92 2.65
CA ILE A 210 -3.00 9.11 1.95
C ILE A 210 -2.61 9.08 0.46
N ALA A 211 -1.44 8.52 0.13
CA ALA A 211 -0.99 8.37 -1.25
C ALA A 211 -1.91 7.40 -2.02
N ASP A 212 -2.24 6.25 -1.42
CA ASP A 212 -3.17 5.28 -2.01
C ASP A 212 -4.55 5.89 -2.25
N LEU A 213 -5.07 6.64 -1.27
CA LEU A 213 -6.36 7.33 -1.40
C LEU A 213 -6.33 8.42 -2.49
N LYS A 214 -5.21 9.12 -2.66
CA LYS A 214 -5.02 10.10 -3.75
C LYS A 214 -4.98 9.41 -5.11
N GLU A 215 -4.23 8.32 -5.25
CA GLU A 215 -4.19 7.52 -6.47
C GLU A 215 -5.57 6.96 -6.83
N GLU A 216 -6.28 6.45 -5.82
CA GLU A 216 -7.64 5.94 -5.97
C GLU A 216 -8.59 7.06 -6.39
N THR A 217 -8.50 8.24 -5.78
CA THR A 217 -9.30 9.42 -6.19
C THR A 217 -9.04 9.79 -7.65
N VAL A 218 -7.79 9.79 -8.10
CA VAL A 218 -7.45 10.05 -9.51
C VAL A 218 -8.04 8.97 -10.42
N ALA A 219 -8.00 7.70 -10.01
CA ALA A 219 -8.58 6.59 -10.76
C ALA A 219 -10.11 6.70 -10.87
N VAL A 220 -10.81 7.04 -9.78
CA VAL A 220 -12.26 7.26 -9.75
C VAL A 220 -12.66 8.46 -10.60
N ARG A 221 -11.93 9.58 -10.54
CA ARG A 221 -12.19 10.74 -11.44
C ARG A 221 -12.01 10.39 -12.92
N LYS A 222 -10.96 9.61 -13.25
CA LYS A 222 -10.76 9.13 -14.63
C LYS A 222 -11.89 8.20 -15.08
N LEU A 223 -12.46 7.42 -14.17
CA LEU A 223 -13.61 6.56 -14.44
C LEU A 223 -14.87 7.41 -14.72
N ALA A 224 -15.16 8.40 -13.87
CA ALA A 224 -16.31 9.29 -14.01
C ALA A 224 -16.30 10.11 -15.32
N LYS A 225 -15.10 10.45 -15.84
CA LYS A 225 -14.95 11.18 -17.12
C LYS A 225 -15.17 10.33 -18.38
N LYS A 226 -15.25 9.01 -18.29
CA LYS A 226 -15.42 8.13 -19.48
C LYS A 226 -16.87 8.15 -19.97
N ARG A 227 -17.10 8.05 -21.28
CA ARG A 227 -18.45 7.99 -21.90
C ARG A 227 -19.32 6.84 -21.36
N SER A 228 -18.71 5.76 -20.87
CA SER A 228 -19.38 4.63 -20.20
C SER A 228 -19.89 4.97 -18.79
N ALA A 229 -19.59 6.15 -18.24
CA ALA A 229 -20.02 6.55 -16.91
C ALA A 229 -21.55 6.71 -16.78
N ARG A 230 -22.26 6.97 -17.89
CA ARG A 230 -23.73 7.06 -17.88
C ARG A 230 -24.41 5.71 -17.61
N GLN A 231 -23.81 4.60 -18.04
CA GLN A 231 -24.35 3.26 -17.82
C GLN A 231 -24.06 2.76 -16.41
N ASN A 232 -22.95 3.20 -15.80
CA ASN A 232 -22.49 2.74 -14.49
C ASN A 232 -22.58 3.86 -13.43
N ALA A 233 -23.54 4.77 -13.57
CA ALA A 233 -23.64 5.96 -12.73
C ALA A 233 -23.84 5.60 -11.25
N GLU A 234 -24.65 4.57 -10.99
CA GLU A 234 -24.89 4.06 -9.63
C GLU A 234 -23.63 3.46 -9.01
N SER A 235 -22.93 2.56 -9.71
CA SER A 235 -21.69 1.97 -9.22
C SER A 235 -20.60 3.03 -9.02
N ILE A 236 -20.53 4.05 -9.87
CA ILE A 236 -19.58 5.18 -9.71
C ILE A 236 -19.94 6.00 -8.47
N GLN A 237 -21.23 6.20 -8.20
CA GLN A 237 -21.68 6.90 -6.99
C GLN A 237 -21.33 6.10 -5.73
N GLN A 238 -21.57 4.78 -5.73
CA GLN A 238 -21.19 3.88 -4.64
C GLN A 238 -19.68 3.88 -4.38
N VAL A 239 -18.87 3.84 -5.44
CA VAL A 239 -17.40 3.95 -5.33
C VAL A 239 -16.98 5.30 -4.76
N THR A 240 -17.64 6.38 -5.16
CA THR A 240 -17.33 7.74 -4.69
C THR A 240 -17.69 7.91 -3.22
N ASP A 241 -18.85 7.38 -2.80
CA ASP A 241 -19.30 7.38 -1.40
C ASP A 241 -18.34 6.59 -0.50
N LEU A 242 -18.00 5.36 -0.90
CA LEU A 242 -17.06 4.52 -0.14
C LEU A 242 -15.66 5.16 -0.04
N LEU A 243 -15.19 5.79 -1.12
CA LEU A 243 -13.94 6.55 -1.09
C LEU A 243 -14.03 7.76 -0.14
N GLY A 244 -15.19 8.43 -0.09
CA GLY A 244 -15.48 9.49 0.88
C GLY A 244 -15.37 8.98 2.32
N ARG A 245 -16.00 7.85 2.63
CA ARG A 245 -15.94 7.20 3.95
C ARG A 245 -14.50 6.79 4.34
N PHE A 246 -13.69 6.30 3.40
CA PHE A 246 -12.28 6.03 3.66
C PHE A 246 -11.49 7.31 3.94
N LYS A 247 -11.78 8.40 3.23
CA LYS A 247 -11.16 9.71 3.47
C LYS A 247 -11.54 10.28 4.83
N GLU A 248 -12.81 10.22 5.20
CA GLU A 248 -13.30 10.65 6.52
C GLU A 248 -12.64 9.88 7.66
N ASN A 249 -12.55 8.54 7.54
CA ASN A 249 -11.87 7.70 8.52
C ASN A 249 -10.36 7.99 8.60
N ALA A 250 -9.75 8.48 7.52
CA ALA A 250 -8.37 8.95 7.48
C ALA A 250 -8.19 10.43 7.88
N GLY A 251 -9.26 11.14 8.28
CA GLY A 251 -9.24 12.56 8.63
C GLY A 251 -9.05 13.52 7.44
N ILE A 252 -9.31 13.07 6.21
CA ILE A 252 -9.20 13.85 4.98
C ILE A 252 -10.57 14.43 4.62
N TYR A 253 -10.82 15.70 4.93
CA TYR A 253 -12.00 16.42 4.47
C TYR A 253 -11.70 17.10 3.11
N GLU A 254 -12.27 16.60 2.01
CA GLU A 254 -12.33 17.32 0.72
C GLU A 254 -13.79 17.74 0.48
N ASP A 255 -13.99 19.02 0.18
CA ASP A 255 -15.29 19.61 -0.16
C ASP A 255 -15.79 19.04 -1.50
N PHE A 256 -17.00 18.48 -1.49
CA PHE A 256 -17.67 17.90 -2.65
C PHE A 256 -18.14 19.01 -3.59
N LEU A 257 -17.26 19.51 -4.46
CA LEU A 257 -17.70 20.34 -5.59
C LEU A 257 -17.17 19.81 -6.92
N LEU A 258 -18.08 19.11 -7.60
CA LEU A 258 -18.05 18.88 -9.03
C LEU A 258 -18.14 20.23 -9.74
N ASP A 259 -17.28 20.38 -10.74
CA ASP A 259 -17.23 21.44 -11.76
C ASP A 259 -16.37 22.69 -11.44
N GLY A 260 -15.19 22.73 -12.05
CA GLY A 260 -14.30 23.89 -12.09
C GLY A 260 -12.97 23.59 -12.78
N PRO A 261 -12.47 24.46 -13.69
CA PRO A 261 -11.16 24.28 -14.29
C PRO A 261 -10.08 24.44 -13.21
N VAL A 262 -8.97 23.73 -13.40
CA VAL A 262 -7.79 23.76 -12.53
C VAL A 262 -7.41 25.21 -12.23
N SER A 263 -7.81 25.68 -11.06
CA SER A 263 -7.34 26.93 -10.50
C SER A 263 -6.61 26.59 -9.22
N THR A 264 -5.30 26.80 -9.29
CA THR A 264 -4.36 26.86 -8.18
C THR A 264 -4.86 27.83 -7.12
N ARG A 265 -5.72 27.37 -6.21
CA ARG A 265 -6.05 28.08 -4.97
C ARG A 265 -5.95 27.12 -3.81
N SER A 266 -4.80 27.23 -3.13
CA SER A 266 -4.49 26.88 -1.76
C SER A 266 -5.57 26.09 -1.00
N LEU A 267 -5.65 24.79 -1.27
CA LEU A 267 -6.20 23.82 -0.32
C LEU A 267 -5.28 23.82 0.90
N ARG A 268 -5.83 24.04 2.09
CA ARG A 268 -5.07 23.93 3.34
C ARG A 268 -4.47 22.53 3.41
N ARG A 269 -3.15 22.53 3.46
CA ARG A 269 -2.29 21.39 3.12
C ARG A 269 -2.03 20.61 4.41
N CYS A 270 -2.65 19.44 4.61
CA CYS A 270 -2.00 18.39 5.39
C CYS A 270 -1.02 17.69 4.45
N ARG A 271 0.26 18.09 4.57
CA ARG A 271 1.36 17.65 3.70
C ARG A 271 1.84 16.26 4.15
N SER A 272 1.38 15.19 3.50
CA SER A 272 2.19 13.97 3.43
C SER A 272 3.34 14.22 2.45
N LEU A 273 4.44 14.76 2.96
CA LEU A 273 5.69 14.90 2.21
C LEU A 273 6.47 13.61 2.36
N LEU A 274 6.73 12.94 1.22
CA LEU A 274 7.67 11.83 1.18
C LEU A 274 9.07 12.41 1.43
N ILE A 275 9.58 12.16 2.63
CA ILE A 275 10.93 12.57 3.05
C ILE A 275 11.94 11.70 2.28
N PRO A 276 12.91 12.28 1.56
CA PRO A 276 13.98 11.53 0.92
C PRO A 276 14.68 10.58 1.89
N ASN A 277 14.96 9.34 1.46
CA ASN A 277 15.58 8.31 2.31
C ASN A 277 16.94 8.75 2.90
N GLU A 278 17.65 9.66 2.24
CA GLU A 278 18.91 10.25 2.71
C GLU A 278 18.72 11.12 3.97
N PHE A 279 17.51 11.59 4.22
CA PHE A 279 17.14 12.40 5.39
C PHE A 279 16.54 11.55 6.51
N LEU A 280 16.26 10.27 6.26
CA LEU A 280 15.69 9.35 7.22
C LEU A 280 16.78 8.66 8.05
N CYS A 281 16.55 8.53 9.35
CA CYS A 281 17.37 7.74 10.25
C CYS A 281 17.23 6.25 9.90
N PRO A 282 18.31 5.51 9.63
CA PRO A 282 18.20 4.08 9.29
C PRO A 282 17.67 3.18 10.44
N ILE A 283 17.68 3.67 11.68
CA ILE A 283 17.15 2.94 12.86
C ILE A 283 15.68 3.31 13.09
N ALA A 284 15.36 4.61 13.14
CA ALA A 284 14.03 5.11 13.48
C ALA A 284 13.08 5.18 12.27
N LEU A 285 13.62 5.20 11.05
CA LEU A 285 12.89 5.41 9.80
C LEU A 285 12.14 6.76 9.72
N GLU A 286 12.52 7.71 10.57
CA GLU A 286 11.99 9.08 10.64
C GLU A 286 13.02 10.12 10.19
N ILE A 287 12.59 11.34 9.84
CA ILE A 287 13.50 12.42 9.42
C ILE A 287 14.46 12.79 10.55
N MET A 288 15.75 12.90 10.24
CA MET A 288 16.78 13.26 11.22
C MET A 288 16.67 14.74 11.57
N THR A 289 16.39 15.00 12.85
CA THR A 289 16.39 16.35 13.45
C THR A 289 17.77 16.71 14.00
N ASP A 290 18.52 15.72 14.49
CA ASP A 290 19.92 15.86 14.89
C ASP A 290 20.81 14.75 14.31
N PRO A 291 21.17 14.84 13.02
CA PRO A 291 21.97 13.82 12.35
C PRO A 291 23.41 13.77 12.91
N VAL A 292 23.86 12.57 13.30
CA VAL A 292 25.21 12.27 13.79
C VAL A 292 25.85 11.12 13.04
N ILE A 293 27.17 11.19 12.88
CA ILE A 293 28.00 10.23 12.16
C ILE A 293 28.71 9.32 13.17
N VAL A 294 28.64 8.01 12.92
CA VAL A 294 29.41 6.98 13.66
C VAL A 294 30.74 6.68 12.96
N ALA A 295 31.64 5.91 13.59
CA ALA A 295 32.96 5.55 13.05
C ALA A 295 32.94 4.99 11.60
N THR A 296 31.89 4.28 11.21
CA THR A 296 31.72 3.73 9.85
C THR A 296 31.25 4.75 8.80
N GLY A 297 31.09 6.02 9.16
CA GLY A 297 30.66 7.09 8.25
C GLY A 297 29.15 7.13 7.97
N GLN A 298 28.36 6.23 8.55
CA GLN A 298 26.89 6.28 8.43
C GLN A 298 26.30 7.33 9.38
N THR A 299 25.22 7.97 8.93
CA THR A 299 24.51 9.02 9.70
C THR A 299 23.20 8.49 10.25
N TYR A 300 22.90 8.85 11.51
CA TYR A 300 21.70 8.46 12.24
C TYR A 300 21.15 9.65 13.02
N GLU A 301 19.90 9.56 13.47
CA GLU A 301 19.39 10.43 14.53
C GLU A 301 20.14 10.13 15.83
N ARG A 302 20.60 11.18 16.53
CA ARG A 302 21.43 11.07 17.75
C ARG A 302 20.78 10.17 18.79
N ALA A 303 19.52 10.42 19.10
CA ALA A 303 18.80 9.65 20.13
C ALA A 303 18.73 8.16 19.77
N SER A 304 18.46 7.84 18.51
CA SER A 304 18.32 6.45 18.04
C SER A 304 19.64 5.68 18.11
N ILE A 305 20.75 6.30 17.70
CA ILE A 305 22.06 5.63 17.74
C ILE A 305 22.63 5.58 19.15
N GLN A 306 22.40 6.59 20.00
CA GLN A 306 22.79 6.54 21.41
C GLN A 306 22.06 5.40 22.14
N LYS A 307 20.77 5.22 21.89
CA LYS A 307 19.99 4.11 22.44
C LYS A 307 20.55 2.76 21.98
N TRP A 308 20.89 2.63 20.69
CA TRP A 308 21.52 1.41 20.15
C TRP A 308 22.85 1.09 20.84
N LEU A 309 23.73 2.09 21.00
CA LEU A 309 25.01 1.91 21.69
C LEU A 309 24.83 1.63 23.19
N GLY A 310 23.81 2.21 23.81
CA GLY A 310 23.45 1.99 25.22
C GLY A 310 22.99 0.57 25.54
N PHE A 311 22.48 -0.18 24.54
CA PHE A 311 22.17 -1.60 24.66
C PHE A 311 23.39 -2.53 24.48
N ASN A 312 24.61 -2.01 24.70
CA ASN A 312 25.87 -2.75 24.54
C ASN A 312 26.13 -3.26 23.11
N HIS A 313 25.51 -2.67 22.09
CA HIS A 313 25.84 -2.96 20.70
C HIS A 313 27.06 -2.15 20.25
N HIS A 314 28.10 -2.85 19.80
CA HIS A 314 29.33 -2.24 19.27
C HIS A 314 29.42 -2.29 17.74
N THR A 315 28.27 -2.37 17.07
CA THR A 315 28.17 -2.51 15.61
C THR A 315 27.33 -1.40 15.01
N CYS A 316 27.63 -1.06 13.76
CA CYS A 316 26.86 -0.13 12.94
C CYS A 316 25.53 -0.80 12.53
N PRO A 317 24.36 -0.25 12.92
CA PRO A 317 23.05 -0.87 12.65
C PRO A 317 22.80 -1.16 11.17
N LYS A 318 23.21 -0.25 10.27
CA LYS A 318 22.93 -0.34 8.84
C LYS A 318 23.89 -1.26 8.09
N THR A 319 25.15 -1.35 8.50
CA THR A 319 26.19 -2.09 7.77
C THR A 319 26.62 -3.38 8.47
N GLY A 320 26.24 -3.57 9.73
CA GLY A 320 26.67 -4.71 10.57
C GLY A 320 28.15 -4.68 10.98
N GLN A 321 28.93 -3.69 10.52
CA GLN A 321 30.36 -3.58 10.81
C GLN A 321 30.61 -3.15 12.25
N ARG A 322 31.67 -3.65 12.89
CA ARG A 322 32.08 -3.23 14.24
C ARG A 322 32.57 -1.78 14.22
N LEU A 323 32.20 -1.00 15.21
CA LEU A 323 32.64 0.40 15.35
C LEU A 323 34.01 0.45 16.02
N ASP A 324 34.97 1.13 15.40
CA ASP A 324 36.31 1.34 15.97
C ASP A 324 36.27 2.19 17.24
N HIS A 325 35.32 3.13 17.31
CA HIS A 325 35.04 3.96 18.48
C HIS A 325 33.55 4.31 18.56
N LEU A 326 33.10 4.65 19.78
CA LEU A 326 31.69 4.97 20.07
C LEU A 326 31.37 6.47 20.02
N SER A 327 32.32 7.33 19.65
CA SER A 327 32.08 8.76 19.52
C SER A 327 31.13 9.07 18.36
N LEU A 328 30.28 10.08 18.56
CA LEU A 328 29.27 10.54 17.61
C LEU A 328 29.61 11.97 17.16
N ALA A 329 29.95 12.13 15.89
CA ALA A 329 30.27 13.44 15.32
C ALA A 329 29.00 14.09 14.73
N PRO A 330 28.65 15.34 15.06
CA PRO A 330 27.50 16.00 14.45
C PRO A 330 27.65 16.19 12.93
N ASN A 331 26.61 15.89 12.15
CA ASN A 331 26.58 16.10 10.70
C ASN A 331 25.85 17.40 10.36
N PHE A 332 26.52 18.55 10.57
CA PHE A 332 25.93 19.86 10.29
C PHE A 332 25.56 20.06 8.81
N ALA A 333 26.29 19.43 7.88
CA ALA A 333 26.01 19.52 6.45
C ALA A 333 24.66 18.88 6.10
N LEU A 334 24.40 17.65 6.57
CA LEU A 334 23.12 16.98 6.36
C LEU A 334 21.98 17.71 7.08
N LYS A 335 22.23 18.21 8.30
CA LYS A 335 21.26 19.02 9.05
C LYS A 335 20.81 20.25 8.25
N ASN A 336 21.75 20.96 7.64
CA ASN A 336 21.44 22.12 6.80
C ASN A 336 20.67 21.74 5.52
N LEU A 337 21.01 20.62 4.88
CA LEU A 337 20.28 20.12 3.70
C LEU A 337 18.84 19.73 4.03
N ILE A 338 18.63 19.09 5.19
CA ILE A 338 17.31 18.73 5.71
C ILE A 338 16.49 20.01 5.96
N MET A 339 17.05 21.00 6.64
CA MET A 339 16.37 22.28 6.91
C MET A 339 15.97 23.01 5.60
N GLN A 340 16.88 23.09 4.62
CA GLN A 340 16.57 23.70 3.31
C GLN A 340 15.46 22.94 2.56
N TRP A 341 15.49 21.60 2.63
CA TRP A 341 14.42 20.79 2.05
C TRP A 341 13.09 21.03 2.77
N CYS A 342 13.10 21.18 4.10
CA CYS A 342 11.93 21.47 4.90
C CYS A 342 11.31 22.84 4.55
N GLU A 343 12.13 23.89 4.46
CA GLU A 343 11.70 25.23 4.05
C GLU A 343 11.08 25.22 2.64
N LYS A 344 11.80 24.65 1.66
CA LYS A 344 11.34 24.57 0.26
C LYS A 344 10.04 23.79 0.13
N ASN A 345 9.91 22.69 0.87
CA ASN A 345 8.73 21.85 0.85
C ASN A 345 7.68 22.27 1.87
N ASN A 346 7.81 23.44 2.54
CA ASN A 346 7.12 23.82 3.79
C ASN A 346 6.68 22.59 4.62
N PHE A 347 7.63 21.68 4.82
CA PHE A 347 7.54 20.61 5.80
C PHE A 347 7.88 21.29 7.13
N GLU A 348 6.96 21.29 8.07
CA GLU A 348 7.37 21.52 9.43
C GLU A 348 8.07 20.22 9.85
N LEU A 349 9.38 20.29 10.12
CA LEU A 349 9.99 19.26 10.96
C LEU A 349 9.08 19.09 12.16
N PRO A 350 8.83 17.86 12.65
CA PRO A 350 8.08 17.65 13.87
C PRO A 350 8.60 18.65 14.89
N LYS A 351 7.84 19.74 15.10
CA LYS A 351 8.11 20.63 16.21
C LYS A 351 7.88 19.69 17.37
N LYS A 352 8.86 19.56 18.25
CA LYS A 352 8.56 19.03 19.57
C LYS A 352 7.46 19.94 20.11
N ASP A 353 6.19 19.53 19.95
CA ASP A 353 5.20 19.86 20.94
C ASP A 353 5.85 19.50 22.28
N PRO A 354 5.69 20.31 23.34
CA PRO A 354 6.27 20.01 24.64
C PRO A 354 5.89 18.62 25.19
N CYS A 355 5.00 17.89 24.50
CA CYS A 355 4.59 16.52 24.78
C CYS A 355 5.10 15.53 23.72
N ALA A 356 6.42 15.38 23.57
CA ALA A 356 7.07 14.15 23.10
C ALA A 356 8.59 14.33 23.16
N PHE A 357 9.18 13.83 24.25
CA PHE A 357 10.62 13.69 24.44
C PHE A 357 11.40 15.01 24.30
N SER A 358 10.98 16.04 25.03
CA SER A 358 11.98 16.98 25.57
C SER A 358 12.78 16.24 26.64
N ASP A 359 14.02 16.63 26.85
CA ASP A 359 14.61 16.56 28.19
C ASP A 359 13.61 17.30 29.10
N GLY A 360 12.66 16.55 29.65
CA GLY A 360 11.80 17.03 30.70
C GLY A 360 12.74 17.23 31.87
N SER A 361 12.74 18.44 32.42
CA SER A 361 13.11 18.60 33.81
C SER A 361 12.53 17.43 34.59
N SER A 362 13.33 16.80 35.46
CA SER A 362 12.87 15.71 36.33
C SER A 362 11.52 16.00 37.02
N ALA A 363 11.10 17.28 37.11
CA ALA A 363 9.82 17.72 37.64
C ALA A 363 8.58 17.34 36.79
N GLU A 364 8.62 17.39 35.45
CA GLU A 364 7.44 17.12 34.62
C GLU A 364 7.09 15.62 34.60
N ILE A 365 8.11 14.76 34.51
CA ILE A 365 7.96 13.30 34.61
C ILE A 365 7.49 12.90 36.01
N LEU A 366 7.98 13.60 37.05
CA LEU A 366 7.53 13.38 38.43
C LEU A 366 6.04 13.70 38.61
N GLU A 367 5.56 14.79 38.01
CA GLU A 367 4.13 15.17 38.05
C GLU A 367 3.26 14.16 37.28
N GLU A 368 3.70 13.72 36.10
CA GLU A 368 3.00 12.67 35.34
C GLU A 368 2.90 11.36 36.12
N ILE A 369 4.02 10.88 36.69
CA ILE A 369 4.04 9.66 37.49
C ILE A 369 3.14 9.81 38.74
N SER A 370 3.16 10.97 39.38
CA SER A 370 2.30 11.25 40.53
C SER A 370 0.81 11.16 40.17
N CYS A 371 0.40 11.73 39.03
CA CYS A 371 -0.97 11.63 38.53
C CYS A 371 -1.36 10.18 38.22
N LEU A 372 -0.49 9.42 37.54
CA LEU A 372 -0.77 8.02 37.22
C LEU A 372 -0.89 7.14 38.47
N VAL A 373 -0.05 7.35 39.48
CA VAL A 373 -0.12 6.61 40.74
C VAL A 373 -1.40 6.95 41.52
N HIS A 374 -1.85 8.21 41.47
CA HIS A 374 -3.15 8.59 42.03
C HIS A 374 -4.30 7.87 41.31
N ASP A 375 -4.25 7.81 39.98
CA ASP A 375 -5.29 7.21 39.14
C ASP A 375 -5.40 5.68 39.29
N LEU A 376 -4.38 5.00 39.84
CA LEU A 376 -4.47 3.58 40.24
C LEU A 376 -5.53 3.31 41.31
N SER A 377 -5.95 4.34 42.06
CA SER A 377 -7.02 4.24 43.06
C SER A 377 -8.38 4.73 42.54
N SER A 378 -8.49 5.07 41.24
CA SER A 378 -9.71 5.60 40.64
C SER A 378 -10.84 4.57 40.64
N CYS A 379 -12.07 5.03 40.88
CA CYS A 379 -13.28 4.22 40.76
C CYS A 379 -13.76 4.06 39.30
N GLN A 380 -13.15 4.78 38.36
CA GLN A 380 -13.45 4.68 36.93
C GLN A 380 -12.55 3.64 36.26
N LEU A 381 -13.15 2.61 35.68
CA LEU A 381 -12.41 1.47 35.12
C LEU A 381 -11.50 1.87 33.95
N ASP A 382 -11.93 2.81 33.10
CA ASP A 382 -11.14 3.26 31.95
C ASP A 382 -9.89 4.03 32.39
N VAL A 383 -10.02 4.89 33.40
CA VAL A 383 -8.90 5.64 34.00
C VAL A 383 -7.92 4.69 34.68
N LEU A 384 -8.44 3.72 35.45
CA LEU A 384 -7.63 2.69 36.09
C LEU A 384 -6.84 1.86 35.07
N LYS A 385 -7.49 1.39 34.00
CA LYS A 385 -6.86 0.58 32.94
C LYS A 385 -5.76 1.36 32.22
N GLU A 386 -6.03 2.61 31.88
CA GLU A 386 -5.06 3.50 31.24
C GLU A 386 -3.86 3.77 32.15
N ALA A 387 -4.09 4.03 33.44
CA ALA A 387 -3.04 4.28 34.41
C ALA A 387 -2.10 3.08 34.59
N ILE A 388 -2.66 1.86 34.75
CA ILE A 388 -1.85 0.64 34.89
C ILE A 388 -1.06 0.37 33.60
N PHE A 389 -1.69 0.54 32.43
CA PHE A 389 -1.03 0.36 31.15
C PHE A 389 0.16 1.31 30.99
N LYS A 390 -0.02 2.61 31.29
CA LYS A 390 1.06 3.61 31.23
C LYS A 390 2.17 3.31 32.23
N ILE A 391 1.84 2.92 33.46
CA ILE A 391 2.84 2.51 34.47
C ILE A 391 3.65 1.28 34.01
N ARG A 392 3.00 0.30 33.37
CA ARG A 392 3.70 -0.85 32.74
C ARG A 392 4.68 -0.38 31.68
N MET A 393 4.30 0.58 30.84
CA MET A 393 5.17 1.10 29.78
C MET A 393 6.34 1.92 30.35
N LEU A 394 6.08 2.85 31.27
CA LEU A 394 7.11 3.69 31.89
C LEU A 394 8.15 2.88 32.67
N SER A 395 7.72 1.84 33.39
CA SER A 395 8.62 0.94 34.13
C SER A 395 9.49 0.05 33.23
N LYS A 396 9.05 -0.22 31.99
CA LYS A 396 9.83 -1.01 31.03
C LYS A 396 11.04 -0.24 30.52
N GLU A 397 10.86 1.04 30.20
CA GLU A 397 11.78 1.79 29.35
C GLU A 397 12.92 2.49 30.09
N ASN A 398 12.71 2.96 31.33
CA ASN A 398 13.69 3.77 32.07
C ASN A 398 13.86 3.31 33.53
N PRO A 399 15.09 2.99 34.00
CA PRO A 399 15.37 2.70 35.40
C PRO A 399 14.95 3.81 36.39
N GLU A 400 15.12 5.09 36.04
CA GLU A 400 14.75 6.21 36.92
C GLU A 400 13.24 6.26 37.16
N ASN A 401 12.43 5.99 36.12
CA ASN A 401 10.98 5.91 36.25
C ASN A 401 10.56 4.82 37.24
N ARG A 402 11.29 3.70 37.31
CA ARG A 402 10.98 2.63 38.28
C ARG A 402 11.13 3.14 39.71
N VAL A 403 12.18 3.92 39.97
CA VAL A 403 12.42 4.54 41.28
C VAL A 403 11.35 5.60 41.58
N LEU A 404 11.01 6.44 40.61
CA LEU A 404 9.98 7.48 40.76
C LEU A 404 8.58 6.89 41.02
N ILE A 405 8.20 5.84 40.29
CA ILE A 405 6.92 5.12 40.50
C ILE A 405 6.85 4.52 41.91
N ALA A 406 7.96 3.93 42.37
CA ALA A 406 8.04 3.38 43.72
C ALA A 406 7.95 4.48 44.79
N ASN A 407 8.72 5.56 44.64
CA ASN A 407 8.70 6.71 45.56
C ASN A 407 7.34 7.42 45.57
N GLY A 408 6.62 7.44 44.45
CA GLY A 408 5.25 7.96 44.35
C GLY A 408 4.20 7.07 45.03
N GLY A 409 4.56 5.89 45.53
CA GLY A 409 3.62 4.97 46.19
C GLY A 409 2.88 4.03 45.23
N GLY A 410 3.40 3.84 44.01
CA GLY A 410 2.76 2.98 43.00
C GLY A 410 2.76 1.50 43.39
N ILE A 411 3.81 1.00 44.04
CA ILE A 411 3.96 -0.44 44.37
C ILE A 411 2.82 -0.97 45.27
N PRO A 412 2.50 -0.34 46.41
CA PRO A 412 1.38 -0.80 47.23
C PRO A 412 0.03 -0.79 46.51
N GLN A 413 -0.21 0.18 45.61
CA GLN A 413 -1.46 0.23 44.84
C GLN A 413 -1.52 -0.87 43.79
N LEU A 414 -0.41 -1.11 43.07
CA LEU A 414 -0.31 -2.24 42.13
C LEU A 414 -0.51 -3.57 42.85
N ILE A 415 0.04 -3.77 44.05
CA ILE A 415 -0.15 -5.02 44.80
C ILE A 415 -1.64 -5.27 45.13
N LYS A 416 -2.41 -4.24 45.48
CA LYS A 416 -3.86 -4.38 45.69
C LYS A 416 -4.60 -4.80 44.42
N LEU A 417 -4.13 -4.35 43.25
CA LEU A 417 -4.74 -4.65 41.96
C LEU A 417 -4.46 -6.07 41.46
N LEU A 418 -3.55 -6.81 42.10
CA LEU A 418 -3.33 -8.23 41.78
C LEU A 418 -4.57 -9.09 42.07
N SER A 419 -5.37 -8.72 43.08
CA SER A 419 -6.61 -9.41 43.43
C SER A 419 -7.86 -8.84 42.73
N TYR A 420 -7.68 -7.96 41.73
CA TYR A 420 -8.79 -7.34 41.03
C TYR A 420 -9.50 -8.34 40.08
N PRO A 421 -10.85 -8.40 40.03
CA PRO A 421 -11.60 -9.38 39.25
C PRO A 421 -11.67 -9.07 37.74
N ASP A 422 -10.58 -8.57 37.15
CA ASP A 422 -10.43 -8.35 35.71
C ASP A 422 -9.06 -8.90 35.29
N SER A 423 -9.09 -9.89 34.40
CA SER A 423 -7.89 -10.62 33.98
C SER A 423 -6.85 -9.73 33.29
N LYS A 424 -7.30 -8.67 32.59
CA LYS A 424 -6.40 -7.76 31.89
C LYS A 424 -5.72 -6.79 32.86
N ILE A 425 -6.45 -6.37 33.89
CA ILE A 425 -5.87 -5.60 35.01
C ILE A 425 -4.82 -6.44 35.72
N GLN A 426 -5.10 -7.70 36.04
CA GLN A 426 -4.14 -8.60 36.70
C GLN A 426 -2.87 -8.80 35.85
N GLU A 427 -3.02 -9.03 34.55
CA GLU A 427 -1.91 -9.20 33.60
C GLU A 427 -1.03 -7.94 33.51
N HIS A 428 -1.63 -6.77 33.34
CA HIS A 428 -0.88 -5.51 33.30
C HIS A 428 -0.19 -5.20 34.63
N THR A 429 -0.87 -5.48 35.74
CA THR A 429 -0.36 -5.26 37.09
C THR A 429 0.85 -6.14 37.39
N VAL A 430 0.76 -7.45 37.14
CA VAL A 430 1.88 -8.36 37.39
C VAL A 430 3.08 -8.04 36.49
N THR A 431 2.83 -7.63 35.25
CA THR A 431 3.92 -7.21 34.34
C THR A 431 4.57 -5.90 34.78
N ALA A 432 3.79 -4.93 35.27
CA ALA A 432 4.35 -3.70 35.83
C ALA A 432 5.22 -3.99 37.06
N LEU A 433 4.77 -4.85 37.98
CA LEU A 433 5.56 -5.28 39.14
C LEU A 433 6.84 -6.03 38.74
N LEU A 434 6.77 -6.89 37.71
CA LEU A 434 7.96 -7.54 37.14
C LEU A 434 8.97 -6.49 36.64
N ASN A 435 8.52 -5.50 35.86
CA ASN A 435 9.39 -4.44 35.36
C ASN A 435 9.99 -3.59 36.50
N LEU A 436 9.19 -3.25 37.51
CA LEU A 436 9.63 -2.50 38.68
C LEU A 436 10.66 -3.29 39.51
N SER A 437 10.50 -4.61 39.60
CA SER A 437 11.45 -5.50 40.30
C SER A 437 12.83 -5.57 39.64
N ILE A 438 13.01 -5.00 38.44
CA ILE A 438 14.34 -4.88 37.82
C ILE A 438 15.26 -3.99 38.67
N ASP A 439 14.70 -3.04 39.42
CA ASP A 439 15.45 -2.29 40.42
C ASP A 439 15.51 -3.05 41.76
N GLU A 440 16.70 -3.11 42.37
CA GLU A 440 16.94 -3.91 43.59
C GLU A 440 16.26 -3.33 44.85
N ALA A 441 16.07 -2.01 44.94
CA ALA A 441 15.33 -1.42 46.06
C ALA A 441 13.84 -1.71 45.93
N ASN A 442 13.30 -1.57 44.73
CA ASN A 442 11.90 -1.89 44.42
C ASN A 442 11.61 -3.38 44.59
N LYS A 443 12.51 -4.26 44.15
CA LYS A 443 12.41 -5.71 44.33
C LYS A 443 12.21 -6.07 45.80
N ARG A 444 13.03 -5.51 46.70
CA ARG A 444 12.88 -5.71 48.14
C ARG A 444 11.52 -5.22 48.63
N LEU A 445 11.10 -4.03 48.22
CA LEU A 445 9.81 -3.47 48.60
C LEU A 445 8.64 -4.36 48.15
N ILE A 446 8.64 -4.81 46.89
CA ILE A 446 7.62 -5.71 46.33
C ILE A 446 7.56 -7.02 47.12
N ALA A 447 8.71 -7.58 47.51
CA ALA A 447 8.77 -8.82 48.28
C ALA A 447 8.25 -8.62 49.73
N THR A 448 8.55 -7.49 50.36
CA THR A 448 8.13 -7.20 51.75
C THR A 448 6.67 -6.79 51.88
N GLU A 449 6.07 -6.19 50.83
CA GLU A 449 4.67 -5.73 50.79
C GLU A 449 3.66 -6.87 50.53
N GLY A 450 4.06 -8.13 50.71
CA GLY A 450 3.14 -9.27 50.67
C GLY A 450 2.57 -9.59 49.28
N SER A 451 3.27 -9.24 48.20
CA SER A 451 2.82 -9.52 46.83
C SER A 451 2.85 -11.00 46.44
N ILE A 452 3.71 -11.81 47.08
CA ILE A 452 3.99 -13.21 46.69
C ILE A 452 2.72 -14.09 46.65
N PRO A 453 1.85 -14.13 47.68
CA PRO A 453 0.63 -14.94 47.63
C PRO A 453 -0.29 -14.58 46.46
N ALA A 454 -0.48 -13.29 46.19
CA ALA A 454 -1.32 -12.83 45.09
C ALA A 454 -0.72 -13.16 43.71
N ILE A 455 0.60 -13.09 43.56
CA ILE A 455 1.28 -13.50 42.32
C ILE A 455 1.15 -15.02 42.11
N ILE A 456 1.22 -15.83 43.18
CA ILE A 456 0.99 -17.28 43.11
C ILE A 456 -0.46 -17.58 42.67
N GLU A 457 -1.45 -16.85 43.17
CA GLU A 457 -2.84 -17.00 42.75
C GLU A 457 -3.01 -16.75 41.26
N ILE A 458 -2.42 -15.66 40.73
CA ILE A 458 -2.42 -15.36 39.28
C ILE A 458 -1.66 -16.44 38.49
N LEU A 459 -0.56 -16.99 39.03
CA LEU A 459 0.17 -18.09 38.37
C LEU A 459 -0.69 -19.36 38.20
N GLN A 460 -1.60 -19.61 39.16
CA GLN A 460 -2.48 -20.78 39.15
C GLN A 460 -3.72 -20.60 38.26
N HIS A 461 -4.28 -19.38 38.21
CA HIS A 461 -5.61 -19.13 37.64
C HIS A 461 -5.68 -18.05 36.56
N GLY A 462 -4.58 -17.33 36.29
CA GLY A 462 -4.55 -16.22 35.32
C GLY A 462 -4.50 -16.66 33.86
N THR A 463 -4.45 -15.67 32.95
CA THR A 463 -4.22 -15.87 31.51
C THR A 463 -2.82 -16.42 31.25
N ASP A 464 -2.57 -16.98 30.07
CA ASP A 464 -1.24 -17.51 29.73
C ASP A 464 -0.14 -16.45 29.86
N GLU A 465 -0.39 -15.21 29.40
CA GLU A 465 0.53 -14.07 29.56
C GLU A 465 0.70 -13.69 31.05
N ALA A 466 -0.38 -13.65 31.83
CA ALA A 466 -0.28 -13.34 33.26
C ALA A 466 0.51 -14.41 34.02
N ARG A 467 0.34 -15.69 33.66
CA ARG A 467 1.05 -16.83 34.27
C ARG A 467 2.54 -16.80 33.96
N GLU A 468 2.92 -16.52 32.71
CA GLU A 468 4.33 -16.37 32.32
C GLU A 468 4.99 -15.22 33.08
N ASN A 469 4.34 -14.04 33.13
CA ASN A 469 4.85 -12.89 33.86
C ASN A 469 4.90 -13.14 35.37
N SER A 470 3.93 -13.84 35.95
CA SER A 470 3.95 -14.26 37.35
C SER A 470 5.12 -15.19 37.66
N ALA A 471 5.41 -16.16 36.78
CA ALA A 471 6.56 -17.05 36.95
C ALA A 471 7.89 -16.28 36.92
N ALA A 472 8.04 -15.35 35.97
CA ALA A 472 9.21 -14.49 35.88
C ALA A 472 9.35 -13.57 37.10
N ALA A 473 8.24 -12.99 37.58
CA ALA A 473 8.22 -12.14 38.75
C ALA A 473 8.63 -12.92 40.01
N LEU A 474 8.07 -14.11 40.23
CA LEU A 474 8.45 -14.97 41.37
C LEU A 474 9.91 -15.40 41.30
N PHE A 475 10.39 -15.84 40.13
CA PHE A 475 11.80 -16.20 39.95
C PHE A 475 12.71 -15.05 40.33
N ARG A 476 12.36 -13.83 39.90
CA ARG A 476 13.14 -12.64 40.21
C ARG A 476 13.09 -12.26 41.68
N LEU A 477 11.91 -12.29 42.30
CA LEU A 477 11.72 -11.93 43.72
C LEU A 477 12.36 -12.95 44.69
N ILE A 478 12.48 -14.22 44.30
CA ILE A 478 12.98 -15.32 45.15
C ILE A 478 14.51 -15.49 45.06
N ASN A 479 15.16 -15.05 43.98
CA ASN A 479 16.58 -15.32 43.71
C ASN A 479 17.61 -14.50 44.51
N ASP A 480 17.27 -13.94 45.67
CA ASP A 480 18.28 -13.46 46.64
C ASP A 480 18.28 -14.35 47.88
N ARG A 481 19.20 -15.32 47.89
CA ARG A 481 19.79 -15.89 49.11
C ARG A 481 21.29 -15.65 49.10
#